data_AF-A0A5C1QAF4-F1
#
_entry.id   AF-A0A5C1QAF4-F1
#
_cell.length_a   1.000
_cell.length_b   1.000
_cell.length_c   1.000
_cell.angle_alpha   90.00
_cell.angle_beta   90.00
_cell.angle_gamma   90.00
#
_symmetry.space_group_name_H-M   'P 1'
#
loop_
_entity.id
_entity.type
_entity.pdbx_description
1 polymer ?
#
loop_
_entity_poly.entity_id
_entity_poly.type
_entity_poly.pdbx_seq_one_letter_code
_entity_poly.pdbx_strand_id
1 'polypeptide(L)'
;MKRIYIVLFVLISTFTFAQEDRTSFVISGGTQYLDNFFVDFGFSIIKPLAGNKELDIKVSLDLRTENDGESVKPEFNIPVYFDINFLFPIGEKLTYLVGTGITPTLRPLGDESIFLIGPNAKMGFRYKIHPSMSLLLEATQSLLIGPPNWMYSATQIIFGINFFI
;
A
#
# COMPACT_ATOMS: atom_id res chain seq x y z
N MET A 1 21.40 -13.49 -7.43
CA MET A 1 20.78 -14.68 -6.78
C MET A 1 20.83 -14.66 -5.25
N LYS A 2 21.98 -14.43 -4.58
CA LYS A 2 22.04 -14.44 -3.10
C LYS A 2 21.12 -13.43 -2.36
N ARG A 3 20.80 -12.28 -2.97
CA ARG A 3 19.91 -11.26 -2.36
C ARG A 3 18.42 -11.65 -2.36
N ILE A 4 17.99 -12.52 -3.29
CA ILE A 4 16.59 -12.97 -3.40
C ILE A 4 16.23 -13.90 -2.24
N TYR A 5 17.17 -14.75 -1.81
CA TYR A 5 16.96 -15.65 -0.67
C TYR A 5 16.82 -14.89 0.65
N ILE A 6 17.48 -13.75 0.83
CA ILE A 6 17.37 -12.95 2.06
C ILE A 6 15.98 -12.31 2.16
N VAL A 7 15.45 -11.78 1.04
CA VAL A 7 14.08 -11.25 0.98
C VAL A 7 13.05 -12.36 1.23
N LEU A 8 13.23 -13.54 0.62
CA LEU A 8 12.37 -14.70 0.87
C LEU A 8 12.45 -15.20 2.32
N PHE A 9 13.63 -15.17 2.94
CA PHE A 9 13.83 -15.67 4.31
C PHE A 9 13.21 -14.73 5.36
N VAL A 10 13.23 -13.41 5.10
CA VAL A 10 12.51 -12.42 5.93
C VAL A 10 10.99 -12.54 5.74
N LEU A 11 10.52 -12.86 4.52
CA LEU A 11 9.10 -13.12 4.25
C LEU A 11 8.60 -14.43 4.88
N ILE A 12 9.46 -15.45 5.04
CA ILE A 12 9.07 -16.74 5.63
C ILE A 12 9.01 -16.67 7.17
N SER A 13 9.87 -15.88 7.82
CA SER A 13 9.89 -15.79 9.28
C SER A 13 8.69 -15.04 9.88
N THR A 14 7.92 -14.30 9.08
CA THR A 14 6.67 -13.68 9.52
C THR A 14 5.48 -14.66 9.59
N PHE A 15 5.61 -15.88 9.05
CA PHE A 15 4.53 -16.88 9.06
C PHE A 15 4.45 -17.72 10.35
N THR A 16 5.40 -17.58 11.29
CA THR A 16 5.54 -18.52 12.42
C THR A 16 4.99 -18.05 13.77
N PHE A 17 4.18 -16.98 13.82
CA PHE A 17 3.43 -16.63 15.03
C PHE A 17 1.98 -17.09 14.89
N ALA A 18 1.70 -18.27 15.43
CA ALA A 18 0.36 -18.85 15.51
C ALA A 18 -0.27 -18.55 16.88
N GLN A 19 -1.25 -17.67 16.91
CA GLN A 19 -2.38 -17.71 17.87
C GLN A 19 -3.51 -16.81 17.35
N GLU A 20 -4.61 -17.41 16.88
CA GLU A 20 -5.86 -16.74 16.44
C GLU A 20 -5.70 -15.50 15.51
N ASP A 21 -4.56 -15.39 14.84
CA ASP A 21 -4.22 -14.27 13.98
C ASP A 21 -5.13 -14.32 12.74
N ARG A 22 -6.24 -13.56 12.75
CA ARG A 22 -7.06 -13.25 11.57
C ARG A 22 -6.28 -12.35 10.60
N THR A 23 -5.08 -12.80 10.23
CA THR A 23 -4.26 -12.15 9.23
C THR A 23 -5.04 -12.18 7.93
N SER A 24 -5.21 -11.02 7.33
CA SER A 24 -5.90 -10.91 6.06
C SER A 24 -4.95 -10.36 5.00
N PHE A 25 -5.29 -10.57 3.73
CA PHE A 25 -4.53 -9.98 2.64
C PHE A 25 -5.45 -9.23 1.70
N VAL A 26 -4.91 -8.18 1.07
CA VAL A 26 -5.64 -7.34 0.13
C VAL A 26 -4.98 -7.42 -1.23
N ILE A 27 -5.80 -7.55 -2.26
CA ILE A 27 -5.42 -7.25 -3.63
C ILE A 27 -6.21 -6.01 -4.06
N SER A 28 -5.53 -5.01 -4.60
CA SER A 28 -6.11 -3.71 -4.91
C SER A 28 -5.60 -3.16 -6.23
N GLY A 29 -6.41 -2.30 -6.83
CA GLY A 29 -6.02 -1.45 -7.95
C GLY A 29 -6.64 -0.07 -7.81
N GLY A 30 -6.03 0.92 -8.45
CA GLY A 30 -6.50 2.29 -8.34
C GLY A 30 -5.61 3.27 -9.06
N THR A 31 -5.44 4.43 -8.44
CA THR A 31 -4.62 5.52 -8.98
C THR A 31 -3.72 6.11 -7.90
N GLN A 32 -2.51 6.49 -8.31
CA GLN A 32 -1.58 7.27 -7.52
C GLN A 32 -1.30 8.57 -8.28
N TYR A 33 -1.48 9.71 -7.61
CA TYR A 33 -0.93 10.98 -8.07
C TYR A 33 0.37 11.27 -7.33
N LEU A 34 1.48 11.36 -8.06
CA LEU A 34 2.80 11.73 -7.57
C LEU A 34 3.51 12.54 -8.66
N ASP A 35 3.39 13.87 -8.62
CA ASP A 35 3.72 14.81 -9.71
C ASP A 35 2.86 14.59 -10.98
N ASN A 36 2.64 13.34 -11.36
CA ASN A 36 1.85 12.83 -12.48
C ASN A 36 0.85 11.77 -12.00
N PHE A 37 -0.10 11.40 -12.87
CA PHE A 37 -1.04 10.30 -12.62
C PHE A 37 -0.46 8.94 -13.03
N PHE A 38 -0.55 7.97 -12.13
CA PHE A 38 -0.15 6.58 -12.30
C PHE A 38 -1.34 5.65 -12.03
N VAL A 39 -1.38 4.52 -12.74
CA VAL A 39 -2.25 3.40 -12.40
C VAL A 39 -1.57 2.60 -11.29
N ASP A 40 -2.30 2.33 -10.21
CA ASP A 40 -1.80 1.60 -9.05
C ASP A 40 -2.27 0.14 -9.09
N PHE A 41 -1.37 -0.78 -8.77
CA PHE A 41 -1.68 -2.16 -8.40
C PHE A 41 -0.96 -2.51 -7.10
N GLY A 42 -1.72 -2.97 -6.09
CA GLY A 42 -1.21 -3.15 -4.74
C GLY A 42 -1.56 -4.50 -4.14
N PHE A 43 -0.64 -5.01 -3.31
CA PHE A 43 -0.83 -6.14 -2.41
C PHE A 43 -0.55 -5.71 -0.98
N SER A 44 -1.38 -6.14 -0.03
CA SER A 44 -1.18 -5.86 1.39
C SER A 44 -1.37 -7.10 2.25
N ILE A 45 -0.62 -7.16 3.35
CA ILE A 45 -0.83 -8.06 4.47
C ILE A 45 -1.28 -7.22 5.66
N ILE A 46 -2.40 -7.61 6.26
CA ILE A 46 -3.00 -6.95 7.41
C ILE A 46 -2.91 -7.90 8.60
N LYS A 47 -2.27 -7.43 9.67
CA LYS A 47 -2.16 -8.15 10.93
C LYS A 47 -3.00 -7.45 12.01
N PRO A 48 -3.97 -8.13 12.66
CA PRO A 48 -4.69 -7.56 13.79
C PRO A 48 -3.76 -7.14 14.93
N LEU A 49 -4.09 -6.03 15.58
CA LEU A 49 -3.47 -5.54 16.80
C LEU A 49 -4.54 -5.40 17.90
N ALA A 50 -4.11 -5.24 19.15
CA ALA A 50 -5.04 -5.04 20.27
C ALA A 50 -5.86 -3.74 20.13
N GLY A 51 -7.14 -3.82 20.48
CA GLY A 51 -8.03 -2.65 20.63
C GLY A 51 -8.47 -2.01 19.32
N ASN A 52 -9.11 -2.79 18.43
CA ASN A 52 -9.63 -2.34 17.12
C ASN A 52 -8.56 -1.65 16.26
N LYS A 53 -7.34 -2.19 16.30
CA LYS A 53 -6.21 -1.72 15.51
C LYS A 53 -5.71 -2.85 14.64
N GLU A 54 -4.99 -2.49 13.60
CA GLU A 54 -4.29 -3.44 12.75
C GLU A 54 -3.03 -2.78 12.19
N LEU A 55 -2.04 -3.60 11.92
CA LEU A 55 -0.86 -3.25 11.13
C LEU A 55 -1.15 -3.63 9.68
N ASP A 56 -0.91 -2.72 8.76
CA ASP A 56 -1.08 -2.91 7.33
C ASP A 56 0.27 -2.65 6.63
N ILE A 57 0.79 -3.70 6.01
CA ILE A 57 2.02 -3.65 5.21
C ILE A 57 1.62 -3.83 3.76
N LYS A 58 1.67 -2.75 2.99
CA LYS A 58 1.28 -2.71 1.58
C LYS A 58 2.49 -2.45 0.70
N VAL A 59 2.59 -3.16 -0.41
CA VAL A 59 3.49 -2.83 -1.52
C VAL A 59 2.65 -2.54 -2.75
N SER A 60 3.05 -1.55 -3.55
CA SER A 60 2.35 -1.24 -4.80
C SER A 60 3.31 -0.99 -5.94
N LEU A 61 2.78 -1.12 -7.14
CA LEU A 61 3.44 -0.82 -8.39
C LEU A 61 2.60 0.25 -9.11
N ASP A 62 3.11 1.47 -9.08
CA ASP A 62 2.52 2.62 -9.79
C ASP A 62 3.10 2.66 -11.18
N LEU A 63 2.26 2.66 -12.22
CA LEU A 63 2.67 2.57 -13.62
C LEU A 63 2.08 3.72 -14.43
N ARG A 64 2.93 4.35 -15.23
CA ARG A 64 2.54 5.33 -16.25
C ARG A 64 3.34 5.07 -17.52
N THR A 65 2.76 5.40 -18.66
CA THR A 65 3.48 5.47 -19.94
C THR A 65 3.43 6.89 -20.46
N GLU A 66 4.56 7.38 -20.96
CA GLU A 66 4.65 8.62 -21.70
C GLU A 66 5.03 8.32 -23.15
N ASN A 67 4.33 8.95 -24.09
CA ASN A 67 4.60 8.84 -25.53
C ASN A 67 5.16 10.18 -26.01
N ASP A 68 6.44 10.19 -26.39
CA ASP A 68 7.13 11.38 -26.90
C ASP A 68 7.07 11.51 -28.44
N GLY A 69 6.24 10.69 -29.09
CA GLY A 69 6.05 10.66 -30.54
C GLY A 69 7.00 9.70 -31.28
N GLU A 70 8.15 9.37 -30.68
CA GLU A 70 9.13 8.44 -31.24
C GLU A 70 9.23 7.14 -30.44
N SER A 71 8.93 7.19 -29.14
CA SER A 71 9.05 6.06 -28.22
C SER A 71 8.02 6.10 -27.09
N VAL A 72 7.69 4.93 -26.55
CA VAL A 72 6.90 4.81 -25.32
C VAL A 72 7.85 4.50 -24.17
N LYS A 73 7.95 5.42 -23.21
CA LYS A 73 8.80 5.26 -22.02
C LYS A 73 7.93 4.89 -20.82
N PRO A 74 8.21 3.76 -20.14
CA PRO A 74 7.52 3.42 -18.90
C PRO A 74 8.13 4.18 -17.72
N GLU A 75 7.27 4.75 -16.90
CA GLU A 75 7.62 5.28 -15.58
C GLU A 75 6.98 4.41 -14.51
N PHE A 76 7.74 4.10 -13.46
CA PHE A 76 7.24 3.30 -12.36
C PHE A 76 7.66 3.84 -11.01
N ASN A 77 6.76 3.74 -10.02
CA ASN A 77 7.10 3.95 -8.62
C ASN A 77 6.73 2.69 -7.82
N ILE A 78 7.51 2.41 -6.78
CA ILE A 78 7.30 1.26 -5.90
C ILE A 78 7.19 1.78 -4.46
N PRO A 79 6.00 2.26 -4.05
CA PRO A 79 5.76 2.60 -2.67
C PRO A 79 5.55 1.35 -1.82
N VAL A 80 6.10 1.39 -0.60
CA VAL A 80 5.81 0.43 0.46
C VAL A 80 5.21 1.22 1.62
N TYR A 81 4.05 0.83 2.10
CA TYR A 81 3.34 1.46 3.20
C TYR A 81 3.45 0.60 4.44
N PHE A 82 3.75 1.23 5.57
CA PHE A 82 3.75 0.62 6.90
C PHE A 82 2.81 1.42 7.78
N ASP A 83 1.56 0.98 7.86
CA ASP A 83 0.49 1.76 8.46
C ASP A 83 -0.08 1.07 9.70
N ILE A 84 -0.46 1.86 10.69
CA ILE A 84 -1.34 1.42 11.77
C ILE A 84 -2.73 1.98 11.46
N ASN A 85 -3.72 1.10 11.30
CA ASN A 85 -5.10 1.49 11.09
C ASN A 85 -5.91 1.35 12.39
N PHE A 86 -6.78 2.32 12.64
CA PHE A 86 -7.78 2.31 13.69
C PHE A 86 -9.14 2.02 13.05
N LEU A 87 -9.83 0.99 13.55
CA LEU A 87 -11.05 0.46 12.99
C LEU A 87 -12.27 0.95 13.78
N PHE A 88 -13.30 1.36 13.06
CA PHE A 88 -14.58 1.82 13.60
C PHE A 88 -15.72 1.01 12.98
N PRO A 89 -16.05 -0.16 13.55
CA PRO A 89 -17.16 -0.99 13.07
C PRO A 89 -18.51 -0.26 13.22
N ILE A 90 -19.32 -0.27 12.18
CA ILE A 90 -20.72 0.19 12.16
C ILE A 90 -21.61 -1.00 11.78
N GLY A 91 -22.24 -1.58 12.80
CA GLY A 91 -23.00 -2.82 12.66
C GLY A 91 -22.10 -4.00 12.28
N GLU A 92 -22.65 -4.97 11.55
CA GLU A 92 -21.94 -6.22 11.23
C GLU A 92 -21.21 -6.20 9.88
N LYS A 93 -21.51 -5.23 9.01
CA LYS A 93 -21.06 -5.23 7.61
C LYS A 93 -20.08 -4.13 7.26
N LEU A 94 -20.19 -2.96 7.89
CA LEU A 94 -19.42 -1.79 7.50
C LEU A 94 -18.37 -1.48 8.56
N THR A 95 -17.13 -1.25 8.15
CA THR A 95 -16.06 -0.79 9.04
C THR A 95 -15.40 0.42 8.40
N TYR A 96 -15.36 1.55 9.10
CA TYR A 96 -14.53 2.68 8.70
C TYR A 96 -13.12 2.49 9.27
N LEU A 97 -12.13 2.99 8.56
CA LEU A 97 -10.76 3.00 9.04
C LEU A 97 -10.11 4.37 8.83
N VAL A 98 -9.28 4.74 9.80
CA VAL A 98 -8.33 5.84 9.69
C VAL A 98 -6.96 5.28 10.04
N GLY A 99 -5.97 5.53 9.21
CA GLY A 99 -4.63 5.03 9.38
C GLY A 99 -3.57 6.12 9.28
N THR A 100 -2.40 5.82 9.79
CA THR A 100 -1.21 6.65 9.60
C THR A 100 0.01 5.76 9.64
N GLY A 101 1.07 6.18 8.94
CA GLY A 101 2.26 5.38 8.79
C GLY A 101 3.38 6.13 8.11
N ILE A 102 4.31 5.34 7.58
CA ILE A 102 5.43 5.81 6.76
C ILE A 102 5.37 5.14 5.38
N THR A 103 5.78 5.88 4.35
CA THR A 103 5.78 5.39 2.97
C THR A 103 7.15 5.61 2.31
N PRO A 104 8.12 4.70 2.48
CA PRO A 104 9.26 4.64 1.57
C PRO A 104 8.79 4.35 0.13
N THR A 105 9.32 5.08 -0.84
CA THR A 105 8.99 4.97 -2.27
C THR A 105 10.27 4.96 -3.09
N LEU A 106 10.41 3.94 -3.93
CA LEU A 106 11.48 3.87 -4.93
C LEU A 106 10.96 4.36 -6.28
N ARG A 107 11.69 5.29 -6.92
CA ARG A 107 11.38 5.82 -8.26
C ARG A 107 12.56 5.57 -9.20
N PRO A 108 12.50 4.50 -10.01
CA PRO A 108 13.51 4.27 -11.04
C PRO A 108 13.30 5.23 -12.21
N LEU A 109 14.28 6.09 -12.47
CA LEU A 109 14.29 7.08 -13.54
C LEU A 109 15.49 6.79 -14.46
N GLY A 110 15.27 5.95 -15.46
CA GLY A 110 16.36 5.48 -16.33
C GLY A 110 17.42 4.70 -15.54
N ASP A 111 18.67 5.17 -15.55
CA ASP A 111 19.80 4.55 -14.84
C ASP A 111 19.90 5.00 -13.36
N GLU A 112 19.12 5.98 -12.93
CA GLU A 112 19.13 6.50 -11.56
C GLU A 112 17.91 6.02 -10.77
N SER A 113 18.07 5.84 -9.45
CA SER A 113 16.97 5.51 -8.54
C SER A 113 16.82 6.60 -7.48
N ILE A 114 15.66 7.24 -7.42
CA ILE A 114 15.32 8.18 -6.36
C ILE A 114 14.62 7.42 -5.23
N PHE A 115 15.05 7.69 -4.00
CA PHE A 115 14.37 7.22 -2.79
C PHE A 115 13.66 8.39 -2.13
N LEU A 116 12.35 8.25 -1.92
CA LEU A 116 11.54 9.17 -1.15
C LEU A 116 11.02 8.46 0.09
N ILE A 117 10.83 9.18 1.19
CA ILE A 117 10.17 8.64 2.39
C ILE A 117 9.43 9.75 3.11
N GLY A 118 8.31 9.43 3.73
CA GLY A 118 7.68 10.37 4.64
C GLY A 118 6.41 9.83 5.26
N PRO A 119 5.77 10.63 6.12
CA PRO A 119 4.54 10.24 6.78
C PRO A 119 3.38 10.14 5.80
N ASN A 120 2.41 9.32 6.15
CA ASN A 120 1.13 9.24 5.46
C ASN A 120 -0.04 9.29 6.45
N ALA A 121 -1.19 9.67 5.92
CA ALA A 121 -2.49 9.50 6.55
C ALA A 121 -3.42 8.80 5.56
N LYS A 122 -4.23 7.88 6.06
CA LYS A 122 -5.14 7.04 5.27
C LYS A 122 -6.53 7.11 5.86
N MET A 123 -7.53 7.08 5.00
CA MET A 123 -8.92 6.86 5.38
C MET A 123 -9.57 5.88 4.43
N GLY A 124 -10.53 5.10 4.92
CA GLY A 124 -11.22 4.16 4.06
C GLY A 124 -12.41 3.49 4.71
N PHE A 125 -13.00 2.58 3.95
CA PHE A 125 -14.08 1.72 4.43
C PHE A 125 -13.94 0.31 3.90
N ARG A 126 -14.41 -0.64 4.71
CA ARG A 126 -14.54 -2.05 4.36
C ARG A 126 -16.00 -2.46 4.45
N TYR A 127 -16.50 -3.06 3.38
CA TYR A 127 -17.85 -3.60 3.33
C TYR A 127 -17.81 -5.12 3.20
N LYS A 128 -18.26 -5.82 4.24
CA LYS A 128 -18.30 -7.28 4.30
C LYS A 128 -19.35 -7.82 3.32
N ILE A 129 -18.88 -8.51 2.30
CA ILE A 129 -19.72 -9.16 1.28
C ILE A 129 -19.87 -10.67 1.52
N HIS A 130 -18.91 -11.28 2.21
CA HIS A 130 -18.86 -12.71 2.51
C HIS A 130 -18.21 -12.92 3.90
N PRO A 131 -18.46 -14.04 4.62
CA PRO A 131 -17.75 -14.34 5.88
C PRO A 131 -16.22 -14.20 5.79
N SER A 132 -15.64 -14.52 4.63
CA SER A 132 -14.19 -14.48 4.37
C SER A 132 -13.75 -13.36 3.43
N MET A 133 -14.65 -12.45 3.00
CA MET A 133 -14.30 -11.39 2.04
C MET A 133 -14.99 -10.05 2.35
N SER A 134 -14.25 -8.97 2.15
CA SER A 134 -14.78 -7.60 2.19
C SER A 134 -14.25 -6.78 1.02
N LEU A 135 -15.09 -5.89 0.49
CA LEU A 135 -14.67 -4.85 -0.45
C LEU A 135 -14.01 -3.71 0.33
N LEU A 136 -13.00 -3.10 -0.27
CA LEU A 136 -12.19 -2.04 0.32
C LEU A 136 -12.19 -0.83 -0.62
N LEU A 137 -12.39 0.37 -0.07
CA LEU A 137 -12.03 1.63 -0.71
C LEU A 137 -11.19 2.44 0.27
N GLU A 138 -10.02 2.88 -0.16
CA GLU A 138 -9.11 3.69 0.65
C GLU A 138 -8.60 4.89 -0.15
N ALA A 139 -8.39 5.99 0.57
CA ALA A 139 -7.67 7.16 0.10
C ALA A 139 -6.51 7.43 1.06
N THR A 140 -5.31 7.61 0.51
CA THR A 140 -4.09 7.86 1.27
C THR A 140 -3.45 9.15 0.80
N GLN A 141 -3.04 10.00 1.73
CA GLN A 141 -2.24 11.18 1.47
C GLN A 141 -0.87 11.00 2.13
N SER A 142 0.20 11.09 1.34
CA SER A 142 1.57 11.04 1.82
C SER A 142 2.29 12.36 1.55
N LEU A 143 3.15 12.75 2.49
CA LEU A 143 4.11 13.83 2.29
C LEU A 143 5.49 13.20 2.20
N LEU A 144 5.98 12.97 0.98
CA LEU A 144 7.25 12.28 0.75
C LEU A 144 8.39 13.29 0.67
N ILE A 145 9.54 12.93 1.24
CA ILE A 145 10.74 13.75 1.30
C ILE A 145 11.89 13.04 0.60
N GLY A 146 12.58 13.77 -0.28
CA GLY A 146 13.77 13.30 -1.00
C GLY A 146 14.08 14.15 -2.23
N PRO A 147 15.28 14.05 -2.81
CA PRO A 147 15.66 14.81 -4.01
C PRO A 147 14.81 14.42 -5.24
N PRO A 148 14.75 15.27 -6.29
CA PRO A 148 15.30 16.63 -6.36
C PRO A 148 14.45 17.71 -5.69
N ASN A 149 13.12 17.58 -5.63
CA ASN A 149 12.24 18.66 -5.18
C ASN A 149 12.10 18.75 -3.65
N TRP A 150 12.72 17.83 -2.92
CA TRP A 150 12.70 17.69 -1.45
C TRP A 150 11.34 17.42 -0.82
N MET A 151 10.23 17.85 -1.41
CA MET A 151 8.88 17.61 -0.94
C MET A 151 7.97 17.21 -2.09
N TYR A 152 7.27 16.11 -1.91
CA TYR A 152 6.28 15.58 -2.85
C TYR A 152 5.00 15.28 -2.09
N SER A 153 3.88 15.83 -2.59
CA SER A 153 2.56 15.46 -2.10
C SER A 153 2.04 14.32 -2.97
N ALA A 154 1.77 13.16 -2.36
CA ALA A 154 1.26 11.99 -3.07
C ALA A 154 -0.15 11.63 -2.58
N THR A 155 -1.07 11.41 -3.52
CA THR A 155 -2.44 11.03 -3.21
C THR A 155 -2.77 9.71 -3.90
N GLN A 156 -3.16 8.71 -3.12
CA GLN A 156 -3.57 7.39 -3.60
C GLN A 156 -5.06 7.21 -3.39
N ILE A 157 -5.75 6.61 -4.35
CA ILE A 157 -7.11 6.10 -4.18
C ILE A 157 -7.11 4.67 -4.71
N ILE A 158 -7.49 3.71 -3.86
CA ILE A 158 -7.54 2.30 -4.24
C ILE A 158 -8.90 1.66 -3.96
N PHE A 159 -9.29 0.76 -4.85
CA PHE A 159 -10.36 -0.19 -4.63
C PHE A 159 -9.77 -1.60 -4.55
N GLY A 160 -10.22 -2.41 -3.61
CA GLY A 160 -9.64 -3.73 -3.40
C GLY A 160 -10.59 -4.74 -2.78
N ILE A 161 -10.08 -5.97 -2.67
CA ILE A 161 -10.75 -7.07 -1.99
C ILE A 161 -9.83 -7.55 -0.88
N ASN A 162 -10.36 -7.56 0.34
CA ASN A 162 -9.69 -8.06 1.54
C ASN A 162 -10.22 -9.45 1.88
N PHE A 163 -9.30 -10.42 1.98
CA PHE A 163 -9.57 -11.84 2.23
C PHE A 163 -9.10 -12.22 3.63
N PHE A 164 -10.01 -12.72 4.46
CA PHE A 164 -9.68 -13.23 5.79
C PHE A 164 -9.26 -14.70 5.69
N ILE A 165 -8.07 -15.02 6.23
CA ILE A 165 -7.55 -16.39 6.36
C ILE A 165 -7.85 -16.91 7.77
#